data_AF-A0A2K1L1Y5-F1
#
_entry.id   AF-A0A2K1L1Y5-F1
#
_cell.length_a   1.000
_cell.length_b   1.000
_cell.length_c   1.000
_cell.angle_alpha   90.00
_cell.angle_beta   90.00
_cell.angle_gamma   90.00
#
_symmetry.space_group_name_H-M   'P 1'
#
loop_
_entity.id
_entity.type
_entity.pdbx_description
1 polymer ?
#
loop_
_entity_poly.entity_id
_entity_poly.type
_entity_poly.pdbx_seq_one_letter_code
_entity_poly.pdbx_strand_id
1 'polypeptide(L)'
;MMLMKKKQSPQEKPMFSFGVITDIQYADIHDGKSFLGVPRYYRHASEVLRRAMDTWNKHGNLAFAVHFGDIVDGLCPKKQSKQAFERILSELPNFENGPVYHMLSNHGWELL
;
A
#
# COMPACT_ATOMS: atom_id res chain seq x y z
N MET A 1 37.40 -18.41 -20.51
CA MET A 1 36.74 -17.09 -20.47
C MET A 1 36.51 -16.73 -19.01
N MET A 2 37.32 -15.83 -18.45
CA MET A 2 37.31 -15.49 -17.02
C MET A 2 36.17 -14.50 -16.76
N LEU A 3 35.16 -14.89 -15.98
CA LEU A 3 34.06 -14.01 -15.61
C LEU A 3 34.58 -12.97 -14.60
N MET A 4 34.84 -11.75 -15.07
CA MET A 4 35.19 -10.63 -14.20
C MET A 4 33.98 -10.30 -13.32
N LYS A 5 34.04 -10.65 -12.04
CA LYS A 5 33.06 -10.19 -11.04
C LYS A 5 33.14 -8.66 -10.99
N LYS A 6 32.02 -8.00 -11.29
CA LYS A 6 31.89 -6.54 -11.21
C LYS A 6 32.26 -6.11 -9.78
N LYS A 7 33.28 -5.28 -9.63
CA LYS A 7 33.72 -4.73 -8.35
C LYS A 7 32.54 -3.90 -7.80
N GLN A 8 31.91 -4.35 -6.71
CA GLN A 8 30.88 -3.56 -6.02
C GLN A 8 31.55 -2.28 -5.51
N SER A 9 31.08 -1.13 -5.98
CA SER A 9 31.44 0.15 -5.38
C SER A 9 30.96 0.18 -3.92
N PRO A 10 31.58 0.97 -3.03
CA PRO A 10 31.01 1.22 -1.71
C PRO A 10 29.54 1.61 -1.89
N GLN A 11 28.63 0.90 -1.22
CA GLN A 11 27.22 1.19 -1.35
C GLN A 11 26.95 2.53 -0.66
N GLU A 12 26.82 3.59 -1.47
CA GLU A 12 26.48 4.92 -0.95
C GLU A 12 25.18 4.83 -0.17
N LYS A 13 25.20 5.31 1.07
CA LYS A 13 24.02 5.32 1.94
C LYS A 13 22.98 6.27 1.32
N PRO A 14 21.71 5.87 1.20
CA PRO A 14 20.68 6.73 0.63
C PRO A 14 20.50 7.99 1.49
N MET A 15 20.18 9.13 0.85
CA MET A 15 19.87 10.38 1.55
C MET A 15 18.64 10.25 2.46
N PHE A 16 17.65 9.46 2.03
CA PHE A 16 16.50 9.05 2.83
C PHE A 16 15.92 7.76 2.27
N SER A 17 15.04 7.13 3.04
CA SER A 17 14.24 5.98 2.62
C SER A 17 12.79 6.23 3.00
N PHE A 18 11.84 5.66 2.25
CA PHE A 18 10.41 5.89 2.50
C PHE A 18 9.59 4.67 2.07
N GLY A 19 8.43 4.50 2.70
CA GLY A 19 7.46 3.47 2.35
C GLY A 19 6.61 3.88 1.15
N VAL A 20 6.26 2.94 0.29
CA VAL A 20 5.33 3.16 -0.81
C VAL A 20 4.29 2.05 -0.82
N ILE A 21 3.02 2.43 -0.90
CA ILE A 21 1.90 1.52 -1.11
C ILE A 21 0.89 2.15 -2.08
N THR A 22 0.22 1.32 -2.86
CA THR A 22 -0.76 1.72 -3.86
C THR A 22 -1.79 0.63 -4.01
N ASP A 23 -2.96 0.96 -4.57
CA ASP A 23 -3.94 -0.02 -5.03
C ASP A 23 -4.33 -1.03 -3.96
N ILE A 24 -4.56 -0.53 -2.72
CA ILE A 24 -5.06 -1.38 -1.63
C ILE A 24 -6.35 -2.06 -2.07
N GLN A 25 -7.24 -1.31 -2.75
CA GLN A 25 -8.46 -1.79 -3.40
C GLN A 25 -9.23 -2.76 -2.48
N TYR A 26 -9.48 -2.32 -1.25
CA TYR A 26 -10.21 -3.09 -0.28
C TYR A 26 -11.71 -3.08 -0.59
N ALA A 27 -12.35 -4.23 -0.41
CA ALA A 27 -13.80 -4.37 -0.38
C ALA A 27 -14.17 -5.58 0.49
N ASP A 28 -15.25 -5.48 1.26
CA ASP A 28 -15.74 -6.61 2.07
C ASP A 28 -16.59 -7.58 1.23
N ILE A 29 -15.97 -8.11 0.17
CA ILE A 29 -16.56 -9.06 -0.77
C ILE A 29 -15.68 -10.30 -0.90
N HIS A 30 -16.20 -11.36 -1.50
CA HIS A 30 -15.40 -12.54 -1.82
C HIS A 30 -14.29 -12.23 -2.82
N ASP A 31 -13.19 -12.98 -2.73
CA ASP A 31 -12.11 -12.91 -3.70
C ASP A 31 -12.63 -13.08 -5.13
N GLY A 32 -12.01 -12.34 -6.03
CA GLY A 32 -12.46 -12.25 -7.41
C GLY A 32 -11.31 -12.28 -8.38
N LYS A 33 -11.56 -11.73 -9.57
CA LYS A 33 -10.58 -11.63 -10.64
C LYS A 33 -10.70 -10.26 -11.31
N SER A 34 -9.59 -9.76 -11.81
CA SER A 34 -9.58 -8.60 -12.70
C SER A 34 -10.22 -8.94 -14.05
N PHE A 35 -10.42 -7.93 -14.90
CA PHE A 35 -10.89 -8.11 -16.28
C PHE A 35 -10.03 -9.12 -17.07
N LEU A 36 -8.71 -9.16 -16.83
CA LEU A 36 -7.78 -10.09 -17.46
C LEU A 36 -7.68 -11.45 -16.73
N GLY A 37 -8.53 -11.70 -15.74
CA GLY A 37 -8.56 -12.96 -14.98
C GLY A 37 -7.53 -13.07 -13.85
N VAL A 38 -6.80 -11.99 -13.52
CA VAL A 38 -5.80 -11.99 -12.44
C VAL A 38 -6.52 -12.04 -11.09
N PRO A 39 -6.16 -12.95 -10.15
CA PRO A 39 -6.79 -13.02 -8.84
C PRO A 39 -6.76 -11.69 -8.08
N ARG A 40 -7.86 -11.37 -7.39
CA ARG A 40 -8.00 -10.21 -6.50
C ARG A 40 -8.47 -10.65 -5.13
N TYR A 41 -7.74 -10.22 -4.09
CA TYR A 41 -7.96 -10.66 -2.70
C TYR A 41 -8.44 -9.48 -1.85
N TYR A 42 -9.70 -9.07 -2.04
CA TYR A 42 -10.22 -7.79 -1.55
C TYR A 42 -10.15 -7.63 -0.03
N ARG A 43 -10.52 -8.66 0.73
CA ARG A 43 -10.47 -8.61 2.21
C ARG A 43 -9.03 -8.67 2.73
N HIS A 44 -8.21 -9.49 2.09
CA HIS A 44 -6.82 -9.70 2.47
C HIS A 44 -5.95 -8.44 2.28
N ALA A 45 -6.38 -7.49 1.44
CA ALA A 45 -5.71 -6.20 1.29
C ALA A 45 -5.47 -5.49 2.63
N SER A 46 -6.42 -5.57 3.58
CA SER A 46 -6.25 -4.99 4.92
C SER A 46 -5.13 -5.66 5.72
N GLU A 47 -4.95 -6.97 5.59
CA GLU A 47 -3.87 -7.72 6.24
C GLU A 47 -2.51 -7.45 5.58
N VAL A 48 -2.48 -7.28 4.25
CA VAL A 48 -1.27 -6.85 3.53
C VAL A 48 -0.84 -5.46 4.00
N LEU A 49 -1.79 -4.53 4.17
CA LEU A 49 -1.52 -3.19 4.67
C LEU A 49 -0.90 -3.20 6.07
N ARG A 50 -1.49 -3.95 7.01
CA ARG A 50 -0.93 -4.11 8.37
C ARG A 50 0.49 -4.65 8.34
N ARG A 51 0.75 -5.67 7.54
CA ARG A 51 2.11 -6.22 7.37
C ARG A 51 3.08 -5.22 6.79
N ALA A 52 2.63 -4.34 5.89
CA ALA A 52 3.46 -3.27 5.37
C ALA A 52 3.87 -2.30 6.50
N MET A 53 2.91 -1.86 7.32
CA MET A 53 3.19 -1.00 8.50
C MET A 53 4.18 -1.66 9.46
N ASP A 54 3.94 -2.91 9.84
CA ASP A 54 4.84 -3.67 10.73
C ASP A 54 6.26 -3.78 10.15
N THR A 55 6.36 -4.04 8.85
CA THR A 55 7.65 -4.18 8.17
C THR A 55 8.40 -2.85 8.13
N TRP A 56 7.69 -1.76 7.84
CA TRP A 56 8.22 -0.41 7.81
C TRP A 56 8.68 0.07 9.18
N ASN A 57 7.90 -0.19 10.23
CA ASN A 57 8.26 0.13 11.61
C ASN A 57 9.51 -0.66 12.04
N LYS A 58 9.57 -1.97 11.71
CA LYS A 58 10.76 -2.81 11.96
C LYS A 58 12.00 -2.36 11.19
N HIS A 59 11.82 -1.78 10.00
CA HIS A 59 12.94 -1.23 9.22
C HIS A 59 13.55 0.00 9.91
N GLY A 60 12.73 0.81 10.58
CA GLY A 60 13.15 1.82 11.56
C GLY A 60 13.78 3.11 11.01
N ASN A 61 14.07 3.19 9.71
CA ASN A 61 14.77 4.32 9.09
C ASN A 61 14.02 4.90 7.87
N LEU A 62 12.68 4.80 7.86
CA LEU A 62 11.84 5.44 6.85
C LEU A 62 11.46 6.85 7.31
N ALA A 63 11.73 7.85 6.48
CA ALA A 63 11.43 9.25 6.77
C ALA A 63 9.93 9.58 6.68
N PHE A 64 9.21 8.86 5.81
CA PHE A 64 7.77 9.00 5.59
C PHE A 64 7.25 7.77 4.82
N ALA A 65 5.94 7.72 4.60
CA ALA A 65 5.31 6.80 3.66
C ALA A 65 4.39 7.54 2.68
N VAL A 66 4.21 6.97 1.49
CA VAL A 66 3.30 7.49 0.47
C VAL A 66 2.29 6.42 0.09
N HIS A 67 1.02 6.80 0.12
CA HIS A 67 -0.09 6.01 -0.38
C HIS A 67 -0.61 6.65 -1.67
N PHE A 68 -0.43 5.96 -2.80
CA PHE A 68 -0.73 6.50 -4.15
C PHE A 68 -2.21 6.43 -4.57
N GLY A 69 -3.10 5.97 -3.69
CA GLY A 69 -4.54 6.00 -3.93
C GLY A 69 -5.15 4.61 -4.14
N ASP A 70 -6.41 4.60 -4.57
CA ASP A 70 -7.25 3.40 -4.73
C ASP A 70 -7.37 2.57 -3.45
N ILE A 71 -7.91 3.22 -2.40
CA ILE A 71 -8.16 2.58 -1.10
C ILE A 71 -9.26 1.52 -1.18
N VAL A 72 -10.36 1.86 -1.86
CA VAL A 72 -11.56 1.03 -1.96
C VAL A 72 -11.73 0.58 -3.41
N ASP A 73 -12.00 -0.71 -3.61
CA ASP A 73 -12.24 -1.26 -4.94
C ASP A 73 -13.59 -0.81 -5.50
N GLY A 74 -13.68 -0.65 -6.82
CA GLY A 74 -14.93 -0.27 -7.50
C GLY A 74 -16.07 -1.29 -7.37
N LEU A 75 -15.79 -2.55 -7.00
CA LEU A 75 -16.80 -3.56 -6.70
C LEU A 75 -17.34 -3.47 -5.27
N CYS A 76 -16.78 -2.60 -4.42
CA CYS A 76 -17.32 -2.36 -3.09
C CYS A 76 -18.77 -1.83 -3.21
N PRO A 77 -19.75 -2.44 -2.53
CA PRO A 77 -21.11 -1.92 -2.53
C PRO A 77 -21.13 -0.47 -2.05
N LYS A 78 -21.78 0.44 -2.79
CA LYS A 78 -21.80 1.89 -2.48
C LYS A 78 -22.26 2.22 -1.05
N LYS A 79 -23.14 1.41 -0.47
CA LYS A 79 -23.60 1.60 0.93
C LYS A 79 -22.51 1.27 1.97
N GLN A 80 -21.49 0.52 1.60
CA GLN A 80 -20.40 0.06 2.46
C GLN A 80 -19.08 0.79 2.19
N SER A 81 -18.98 1.56 1.11
CA SER A 81 -17.72 2.16 0.66
C SER A 81 -17.11 3.12 1.68
N LYS A 82 -17.93 3.92 2.36
CA LYS A 82 -17.47 4.77 3.48
C LYS A 82 -16.85 3.95 4.62
N GLN A 83 -17.53 2.88 5.04
CA GLN A 83 -17.03 2.00 6.11
C GLN A 83 -15.74 1.27 5.67
N ALA A 84 -15.67 0.82 4.42
CA ALA A 84 -14.49 0.21 3.83
C ALA A 84 -13.30 1.18 3.81
N PHE A 85 -13.54 2.44 3.44
CA PHE A 85 -12.55 3.50 3.45
C PHE A 85 -12.06 3.81 4.87
N GLU A 86 -12.97 4.04 5.82
CA GLU A 86 -12.66 4.29 7.23
C GLU A 86 -11.84 3.14 7.86
N ARG A 87 -12.19 1.89 7.53
CA ARG A 87 -11.43 0.72 7.97
C ARG A 87 -9.98 0.80 7.52
N ILE A 88 -9.70 1.05 6.24
CA ILE A 88 -8.33 1.15 5.74
C ILE A 88 -7.61 2.38 6.28
N LEU A 89 -8.29 3.53 6.34
CA LEU A 89 -7.71 4.73 6.94
C LEU A 89 -7.31 4.52 8.40
N SER A 90 -8.04 3.69 9.16
CA SER A 90 -7.70 3.39 10.56
C SER A 90 -6.39 2.60 10.72
N GLU A 91 -5.89 1.96 9.66
CA GLU A 91 -4.66 1.18 9.69
C GLU A 91 -3.42 2.01 9.34
N LEU A 92 -3.56 3.07 8.54
CA LEU A 92 -2.44 3.90 8.09
C LEU A 92 -1.71 4.64 9.23
N PRO A 93 -2.39 5.11 10.31
CA PRO A 93 -1.73 5.64 11.49
C PRO A 93 -0.83 4.66 12.25
N ASN A 94 -0.86 3.36 11.93
CA ASN A 94 0.06 2.39 12.53
C ASN A 94 1.50 2.54 12.03
N PHE A 95 1.79 3.39 11.05
CA PHE A 95 3.15 3.79 10.73
C PHE A 95 3.67 4.78 11.78
N GLU A 96 4.66 4.37 12.57
CA GLU A 96 5.08 5.09 13.79
C GLU A 96 6.13 6.18 13.53
N ASN A 97 6.96 6.01 12.49
CA ASN A 97 8.22 6.74 12.33
C ASN A 97 8.14 8.01 11.46
N GLY A 98 6.96 8.42 11.02
CA GLY A 98 6.82 9.63 10.20
C GLY A 98 5.42 9.85 9.63
N PRO A 99 5.24 10.87 8.78
CA PRO A 99 3.96 11.15 8.15
C PRO A 99 3.65 10.13 7.05
N VAL A 100 2.34 9.93 6.80
CA VAL A 100 1.82 9.23 5.63
C VAL A 100 1.17 10.26 4.71
N TYR A 101 1.63 10.35 3.47
CA TYR A 101 1.02 11.21 2.45
C TYR A 101 0.04 10.41 1.61
N HIS A 102 -1.17 10.93 1.42
CA HIS A 102 -2.23 10.27 0.67
C HIS A 102 -2.51 11.03 -0.63
N MET A 103 -2.41 10.33 -1.75
CA MET A 103 -2.85 10.84 -3.05
C MET A 103 -4.29 10.43 -3.32
N LEU A 104 -5.04 11.35 -3.92
CA LEU A 104 -6.37 11.07 -4.44
C LEU A 104 -6.24 10.30 -5.75
N SER A 105 -7.12 9.33 -5.96
CA SER A 105 -7.17 8.50 -7.17
C SER A 105 -8.56 8.47 -7.80
N ASN A 106 -8.67 7.88 -8.99
CA ASN A 106 -9.89 7.75 -9.77
C ASN A 106 -11.00 6.94 -9.09
N HIS A 107 -10.71 6.10 -8.10
CA HIS A 107 -11.74 5.45 -7.27
C HIS A 107 -12.09 6.25 -6.00
N GLY A 108 -11.37 7.33 -5.69
CA GLY A 108 -11.51 8.09 -4.45
C GLY A 108 -12.47 9.29 -4.50
N TRP A 109 -12.85 9.79 -5.68
CA TRP A 109 -13.68 11.00 -5.80
C TRP A 109 -15.17 10.78 -5.47
N GLU A 110 -15.66 9.53 -5.48
CA GLU A 110 -17.05 9.22 -5.12
C GLU A 110 -17.28 9.08 -3.60
N LEU A 111 -16.23 9.23 -2.77
CA LEU A 111 -16.27 9.00 -1.32
C LEU A 111 -16.08 10.26 -0.47
N LEU A 112 -15.88 11.42 -1.10
CA LEU A 112 -15.91 12.75 -0.50
C LEU A 112 -17.20 13.47 -0.90
#